data_AF-A0A1I3PIT5-F1
#
_entry.id   AF-A0A1I3PIT5-F1
#
_cell.length_a   1.000
_cell.length_b   1.000
_cell.length_c   1.000
_cell.angle_alpha   90.00
_cell.angle_beta   90.00
_cell.angle_gamma   90.00
#
_symmetry.space_group_name_H-M   'P 1'
#
loop_
_entity.id
_entity.type
_entity.pdbx_description
1 polymer ?
#
loop_
_entity_poly.entity_id
_entity_poly.type
_entity_poly.pdbx_seq_one_letter_code
_entity_poly.pdbx_strand_id
1 'polypeptide(L)'
;MTVQIEYHAQLVMTRWNQGTGYNNLAPNFICTGSGAPSNGRAWAGCVATAIGQIAAYHQHPSSYNWASMPNLTGSAETSRLLRDIGDAVEMDWGCDGSGTNGGTKTVLGFNMLGYTMSKREFEAFTSTDPTDYFMTEIRK
;
A
#
# COMPACT_ATOMS: atom_id res chain seq x y z
N MET A 1 -21.16 24.07 21.14
CA MET A 1 -20.41 22.83 21.37
C MET A 1 -19.20 22.89 20.47
N THR A 2 -18.01 23.12 21.01
CA THR A 2 -16.76 23.31 20.25
C THR A 2 -16.20 21.94 19.90
N VAL A 3 -16.09 21.62 18.61
CA VAL A 3 -15.39 20.41 18.16
C VAL A 3 -13.91 20.58 18.49
N GLN A 4 -13.33 19.64 19.23
CA GLN A 4 -11.88 19.57 19.42
C GLN A 4 -11.30 18.81 18.24
N ILE A 5 -10.40 19.44 17.49
CA ILE A 5 -9.59 18.75 16.48
C ILE A 5 -8.37 18.18 17.20
N GLU A 6 -8.30 16.87 17.31
CA GLU A 6 -7.10 16.18 17.79
C GLU A 6 -6.13 15.96 16.63
N TYR A 7 -4.89 16.41 16.79
CA TYR A 7 -3.82 16.13 15.83
C TYR A 7 -3.13 14.84 16.21
N HIS A 8 -3.18 13.84 15.33
CA HIS A 8 -2.39 12.62 15.44
C HIS A 8 -1.22 12.67 14.44
N ALA A 9 -0.01 12.40 14.93
CA ALA A 9 1.17 12.30 14.09
C ALA A 9 1.07 11.08 13.14
N GLN A 10 1.95 11.04 12.13
CA GLN A 10 2.02 9.91 11.20
C GLN A 10 2.30 8.61 11.96
N LEU A 11 1.39 7.64 11.86
CA LEU A 11 1.52 6.34 12.53
C LEU A 11 2.55 5.45 11.82
N VAL A 12 2.52 5.44 10.49
CA VAL A 12 3.43 4.62 9.67
C VAL A 12 4.84 5.22 9.66
N MET A 13 5.82 4.44 10.12
CA MET A 13 7.23 4.86 10.19
C MET A 13 8.03 4.51 8.93
N THR A 14 7.49 3.62 8.09
CA THR A 14 8.12 3.19 6.83
C THR A 14 8.08 4.31 5.79
N ARG A 15 9.09 4.35 4.91
CA ARG A 15 9.16 5.16 3.69
C ARG A 15 9.42 4.26 2.49
N TRP A 16 8.67 3.18 2.40
CA TRP A 16 8.88 2.16 1.38
C TRP A 16 8.49 2.67 -0.01
N ASN A 17 9.21 2.17 -1.02
CA ASN A 17 8.98 2.50 -2.42
C ASN A 17 8.56 1.23 -3.18
N GLN A 18 8.37 1.34 -4.50
CA GLN A 18 7.94 0.25 -5.38
C GLN A 18 9.08 -0.28 -6.27
N GLY A 19 10.21 0.41 -6.33
CA GLY A 19 11.33 0.09 -7.22
C GLY A 19 12.35 -0.88 -6.64
N THR A 20 13.56 -0.86 -7.19
CA THR A 20 14.67 -1.75 -6.82
C THR A 20 14.89 -1.82 -5.31
N GLY A 21 15.04 -3.04 -4.78
CA GLY A 21 15.11 -3.31 -3.34
C GLY A 21 13.77 -3.71 -2.73
N TYR A 22 12.66 -3.19 -3.26
CA TYR A 22 11.29 -3.52 -2.84
C TYR A 22 10.61 -4.50 -3.78
N ASN A 23 10.96 -4.48 -5.06
CA ASN A 23 10.39 -5.35 -6.11
C ASN A 23 11.31 -6.51 -6.51
N ASN A 24 12.28 -6.90 -5.69
CA ASN A 24 13.28 -7.90 -6.09
C ASN A 24 12.69 -9.29 -6.39
N LEU A 25 11.44 -9.54 -5.98
CA LEU A 25 10.68 -10.75 -6.26
C LEU A 25 9.51 -10.54 -7.24
N ALA A 26 9.31 -9.33 -7.76
CA ALA A 26 8.34 -9.05 -8.82
C ALA A 26 8.75 -9.74 -10.15
N PRO A 27 7.82 -9.99 -11.09
CA PRO A 27 8.16 -10.59 -12.38
C PRO A 27 9.27 -9.83 -13.12
N ASN A 28 10.17 -10.58 -13.77
CA ASN A 28 11.24 -10.02 -14.58
C ASN A 28 10.77 -9.91 -16.04
N PHE A 29 10.48 -8.69 -16.50
CA PHE A 29 10.10 -8.42 -17.88
C PHE A 29 11.22 -7.76 -18.68
N ILE A 30 12.45 -7.77 -18.14
CA ILE A 30 13.59 -7.06 -18.74
C ILE A 30 13.20 -5.58 -18.92
N CYS A 31 12.65 -4.99 -17.87
CA CYS A 31 12.23 -3.59 -17.90
C CYS A 31 13.44 -2.68 -18.15
N THR A 32 13.35 -1.86 -19.18
CA THR A 32 14.39 -0.90 -19.58
C THR A 32 13.78 0.48 -19.81
N GLY A 33 14.57 1.53 -19.60
CA GLY A 33 14.18 2.90 -19.90
C GLY A 33 14.23 3.84 -18.70
N SER A 34 14.18 5.14 -18.98
CA SER A 34 14.17 6.19 -17.97
C SER A 34 12.85 6.15 -17.20
N GLY A 35 12.89 5.57 -16.00
CA GLY A 35 11.73 5.39 -15.14
C GLY A 35 11.54 3.95 -14.68
N ALA A 36 12.03 2.95 -15.44
CA ALA A 36 11.92 1.56 -15.03
C ALA A 36 12.80 1.23 -13.80
N PRO A 37 12.40 0.27 -12.96
CA PRO A 37 13.28 -0.25 -11.91
C PRO A 37 14.58 -0.80 -12.50
N SER A 38 15.72 -0.45 -11.88
CA SER A 38 17.05 -0.79 -12.38
C SER A 38 17.40 -2.28 -12.39
N ASN A 39 16.57 -3.12 -11.75
CA ASN A 39 16.77 -4.58 -11.68
C ASN A 39 16.02 -5.35 -12.79
N GLY A 40 15.43 -4.65 -13.77
CA GLY A 40 14.70 -5.26 -14.90
C GLY A 40 13.35 -5.86 -14.53
N ARG A 41 12.90 -5.70 -13.28
CA ARG A 41 11.64 -6.24 -12.79
C ARG A 41 10.53 -5.21 -12.87
N ALA A 42 9.29 -5.69 -12.96
CA ALA A 42 8.10 -4.88 -12.81
C ALA A 42 8.08 -4.16 -11.46
N TRP A 43 7.33 -3.06 -11.37
CA TRP A 43 7.14 -2.36 -10.10
C TRP A 43 6.44 -3.24 -9.06
N ALA A 44 6.71 -3.03 -7.77
CA ALA A 44 5.98 -3.72 -6.69
C ALA A 44 4.48 -3.39 -6.70
N GLY A 45 4.10 -2.19 -7.18
CA GLY A 45 2.73 -1.72 -7.27
C GLY A 45 2.30 -0.92 -6.03
N CYS A 46 1.58 0.18 -6.25
CA CYS A 46 1.26 1.14 -5.20
C CYS A 46 0.34 0.54 -4.13
N VAL A 47 -0.60 -0.31 -4.55
CA VAL A 47 -1.51 -1.03 -3.66
C VAL A 47 -0.74 -1.97 -2.74
N ALA A 48 0.19 -2.76 -3.29
CA ALA A 48 1.00 -3.68 -2.49
C ALA A 48 1.88 -2.91 -1.49
N THR A 49 2.54 -1.83 -1.93
CA THR A 49 3.35 -0.98 -1.04
C THR A 49 2.50 -0.34 0.05
N ALA A 50 1.30 0.17 -0.24
CA ALA A 50 0.43 0.76 0.77
C ALA A 50 -0.01 -0.25 1.84
N ILE A 51 -0.51 -1.42 1.41
CA ILE A 51 -0.89 -2.51 2.32
C ILE A 51 0.32 -2.96 3.15
N GLY A 52 1.48 -3.13 2.52
CA GLY A 52 2.71 -3.56 3.19
C GLY A 52 3.17 -2.58 4.28
N GLN A 53 3.05 -1.27 4.02
CA GLN A 53 3.39 -0.26 5.03
C GLN A 53 2.44 -0.28 6.24
N ILE A 54 1.16 -0.57 6.03
CA ILE A 54 0.18 -0.77 7.12
C ILE A 54 0.54 -2.04 7.91
N ALA A 55 0.81 -3.14 7.21
CA ALA A 55 1.22 -4.40 7.83
C ALA A 55 2.50 -4.26 8.67
N ALA A 56 3.46 -3.48 8.18
CA ALA A 56 4.72 -3.18 8.89
C ALA A 56 4.50 -2.35 10.15
N TYR A 57 3.58 -1.39 10.13
CA TYR A 57 3.21 -0.64 11.33
C TYR A 57 2.65 -1.56 12.42
N HIS A 58 1.81 -2.51 12.04
CA HIS A 58 1.22 -3.48 12.98
C HIS A 58 2.13 -4.67 13.29
N GLN A 59 3.20 -4.87 12.52
CA GLN A 59 4.02 -6.08 12.52
C GLN A 59 3.15 -7.36 12.47
N HIS A 60 2.19 -7.37 11.55
CA HIS A 60 1.22 -8.45 11.38
C HIS A 60 1.10 -8.86 9.91
N PRO A 61 1.02 -10.17 9.59
CA PRO A 61 0.99 -11.33 10.50
C PRO A 61 2.39 -11.77 10.98
N SER A 62 2.45 -12.71 11.93
CA SER A 62 3.71 -13.25 12.48
C SER A 62 4.49 -14.17 11.52
N SER A 63 3.93 -14.48 10.34
CA SER A 63 4.58 -15.27 9.29
C SER A 63 5.65 -14.50 8.51
N TYR A 64 5.90 -13.24 8.86
CA TYR A 64 6.96 -12.42 8.30
C TYR A 64 7.96 -12.02 9.39
N ASN A 65 9.24 -11.92 9.00
CA ASN A 65 10.30 -11.45 9.87
C ASN A 65 10.40 -9.92 9.83
N TRP A 66 9.54 -9.25 10.61
CA TRP A 66 9.46 -7.79 10.68
C TRP A 66 10.77 -7.11 11.08
N ALA A 67 11.58 -7.76 11.93
CA ALA A 67 12.90 -7.24 12.32
C ALA A 67 13.87 -7.14 11.12
N SER A 68 13.64 -7.90 10.05
CA SER A 68 14.43 -7.85 8.82
C SER A 68 13.88 -6.89 7.76
N MET A 69 12.84 -6.12 8.09
CA MET A 69 12.22 -5.14 7.19
C MET A 69 12.50 -3.71 7.68
N PRO A 70 13.65 -3.10 7.30
CA PRO A 70 13.98 -1.75 7.73
C PRO A 70 12.98 -0.71 7.18
N ASN A 71 12.76 0.37 7.95
CA ASN A 71 11.77 1.39 7.60
C ASN A 71 12.10 2.18 6.32
N LEU A 72 13.38 2.32 5.98
CA LEU A 72 13.84 3.27 4.95
C LEU A 72 14.38 2.61 3.68
N THR A 73 14.55 1.29 3.69
CA THR A 73 15.13 0.54 2.58
C THR A 73 14.36 -0.75 2.34
N GLY A 74 14.44 -1.25 1.11
CA GLY A 74 13.93 -2.57 0.79
C GLY A 74 14.86 -3.66 1.30
N SER A 75 14.29 -4.82 1.57
CA SER A 75 15.00 -6.05 1.94
C SER A 75 14.44 -7.24 1.16
N ALA A 76 15.09 -8.40 1.27
CA ALA A 76 14.53 -9.64 0.71
C ALA A 76 13.15 -9.95 1.31
N GLU A 77 12.99 -9.72 2.61
CA GLU A 77 11.76 -9.99 3.34
C GLU A 77 10.65 -8.96 3.02
N THR A 78 11.03 -7.68 2.83
CA THR A 78 10.12 -6.65 2.29
C THR A 78 9.68 -7.01 0.87
N SER A 79 10.61 -7.47 0.02
CA SER A 79 10.28 -7.91 -1.34
C SER A 79 9.35 -9.13 -1.34
N ARG A 80 9.49 -10.03 -0.35
CA ARG A 80 8.60 -11.18 -0.18
C ARG A 80 7.19 -10.72 0.16
N LEU A 81 7.04 -9.89 1.19
CA LEU A 81 5.75 -9.31 1.59
C LEU A 81 5.06 -8.61 0.42
N LEU A 82 5.77 -7.72 -0.28
CA LEU A 82 5.18 -6.97 -1.40
C LEU A 82 4.81 -7.87 -2.58
N ARG A 83 5.58 -8.93 -2.83
CA ARG A 83 5.26 -9.93 -3.84
C ARG A 83 4.02 -10.73 -3.46
N ASP A 84 3.97 -11.26 -2.24
CA ASP A 84 2.85 -12.05 -1.72
C ASP A 84 1.55 -11.23 -1.77
N ILE A 85 1.59 -9.95 -1.35
CA ILE A 85 0.45 -9.04 -1.47
C ILE A 85 0.08 -8.81 -2.94
N GLY A 86 1.07 -8.55 -3.81
CA GLY A 86 0.85 -8.37 -5.24
C GLY A 86 0.10 -9.53 -5.89
N ASP A 87 0.50 -10.77 -5.58
CA ASP A 87 -0.19 -11.96 -6.06
C ASP A 87 -1.62 -12.06 -5.48
N ALA A 88 -1.81 -11.76 -4.19
CA ALA A 88 -3.12 -11.79 -3.53
C ALA A 88 -4.11 -10.75 -4.07
N VAL A 89 -3.62 -9.57 -4.46
CA VAL A 89 -4.43 -8.52 -5.08
C VAL A 89 -4.53 -8.68 -6.60
N GLU A 90 -4.11 -9.82 -7.16
CA GLU A 90 -4.11 -10.10 -8.60
C GLU A 90 -3.53 -8.93 -9.40
N MET A 91 -2.31 -8.51 -9.03
CA MET A 91 -1.61 -7.38 -9.63
C MET A 91 -1.40 -7.59 -11.13
N ASP A 92 -1.75 -6.58 -11.91
CA ASP A 92 -1.29 -6.43 -13.28
C ASP A 92 0.13 -5.83 -13.24
N TRP A 93 1.12 -6.66 -13.54
CA TRP A 93 2.54 -6.33 -13.39
C TRP A 93 3.06 -5.65 -14.66
N GLY A 94 3.76 -4.52 -14.52
CA GLY A 94 4.28 -3.80 -15.67
C GLY A 94 5.57 -3.02 -15.41
N CYS A 95 6.27 -2.69 -16.50
CA CYS A 95 7.50 -1.89 -16.47
C CYS A 95 7.24 -0.39 -16.28
N ASP A 96 6.09 0.09 -16.76
CA ASP A 96 5.66 1.50 -16.61
C ASP A 96 4.82 1.73 -15.35
N GLY A 97 4.50 0.64 -14.65
CA GLY A 97 3.71 0.64 -13.42
C GLY A 97 3.08 -0.73 -13.22
N SER A 98 2.79 -1.05 -11.96
CA SER A 98 1.99 -2.22 -11.61
C SER A 98 0.74 -1.75 -10.86
N GLY A 99 -0.41 -2.31 -11.20
CA GLY A 99 -1.70 -1.83 -10.72
C GLY A 99 -2.71 -2.94 -10.46
N THR A 100 -3.71 -2.61 -9.66
CA THR A 100 -4.88 -3.46 -9.43
C THR A 100 -6.08 -2.58 -9.10
N ASN A 101 -7.29 -3.12 -9.23
CA ASN A 101 -8.51 -2.42 -8.85
C ASN A 101 -8.57 -2.26 -7.33
N GLY A 102 -8.32 -1.03 -6.85
CA GLY A 102 -8.16 -0.70 -5.43
C GLY A 102 -9.36 -0.93 -4.50
N GLY A 103 -10.49 -1.40 -5.02
CA GLY A 103 -11.67 -1.79 -4.24
C GLY A 103 -11.58 -3.23 -3.74
N THR A 104 -12.29 -4.15 -4.41
CA THR A 104 -12.42 -5.56 -4.00
C THR A 104 -11.08 -6.27 -3.86
N LYS A 105 -10.12 -6.00 -4.75
CA LYS A 105 -8.82 -6.70 -4.73
C LYS A 105 -7.94 -6.25 -3.55
N THR A 106 -8.04 -5.00 -3.12
CA THR A 106 -7.38 -4.54 -1.88
C THR A 106 -7.84 -5.32 -0.65
N VAL A 107 -9.15 -5.64 -0.58
CA VAL A 107 -9.70 -6.48 0.50
C VAL A 107 -9.05 -7.86 0.50
N LEU A 108 -8.79 -8.45 -0.68
CA LEU A 108 -8.08 -9.74 -0.78
C LEU A 108 -6.67 -9.68 -0.21
N GLY A 109 -5.92 -8.60 -0.48
CA GLY A 109 -4.58 -8.40 0.07
C GLY A 109 -4.56 -8.34 1.59
N PHE A 110 -5.50 -7.59 2.19
CA PHE A 110 -5.64 -7.54 3.65
C PHE A 110 -6.13 -8.87 4.25
N ASN A 111 -7.08 -9.55 3.60
CA ASN A 111 -7.57 -10.86 4.05
C ASN A 111 -6.45 -11.91 4.02
N MET A 112 -5.59 -11.90 3.00
CA MET A 112 -4.42 -12.78 2.92
C MET A 112 -3.49 -12.60 4.13
N LEU A 113 -3.34 -11.35 4.59
CA LEU A 113 -2.55 -11.02 5.77
C LEU A 113 -3.27 -11.31 7.10
N GLY A 114 -4.52 -11.80 7.08
CA GLY A 114 -5.30 -12.14 8.28
C GLY A 114 -6.12 -10.99 8.86
N TYR A 115 -6.20 -9.84 8.19
CA TYR A 115 -7.08 -8.75 8.61
C TYR A 115 -8.53 -9.01 8.22
N THR A 116 -9.46 -8.59 9.07
CA THR A 116 -10.87 -8.51 8.71
C THR A 116 -11.16 -7.16 8.07
N MET A 117 -11.36 -7.15 6.75
CA MET A 117 -11.76 -5.95 6.03
C MET A 117 -13.09 -6.13 5.32
N SER A 118 -13.95 -5.13 5.44
CA SER A 118 -15.13 -4.97 4.60
C SER A 118 -14.99 -3.68 3.79
N LYS A 119 -15.34 -3.75 2.50
CA LYS A 119 -15.51 -2.53 1.71
C LYS A 119 -16.73 -1.81 2.28
N ARG A 120 -16.51 -0.67 2.92
CA ARG A 120 -17.60 0.24 3.27
C ARG A 120 -17.76 1.22 2.13
N GLU A 121 -18.81 1.02 1.34
CA GLU A 121 -19.26 2.05 0.40
C GLU A 121 -19.86 3.16 1.24
N PHE A 122 -19.14 4.28 1.36
CA PHE A 122 -19.77 5.51 1.80
C PHE A 122 -20.57 6.01 0.60
N GLU A 123 -21.87 6.28 0.80
CA GLU A 123 -22.61 7.06 -0.17
C GLU A 123 -21.82 8.35 -0.43
N ALA A 124 -21.63 8.68 -1.71
CA ALA A 124 -20.90 9.88 -2.07
C ALA A 124 -21.51 11.05 -1.32
N PHE A 125 -20.66 11.76 -0.59
CA PHE A 125 -21.04 12.92 0.19
C PHE A 125 -21.83 13.89 -0.69
N THR A 126 -23.13 13.98 -0.45
CA THR A 126 -24.00 14.86 -1.23
C THR A 126 -23.86 16.28 -0.68
N SER A 127 -24.10 17.30 -1.49
CA SER A 127 -24.03 18.70 -1.06
C SER A 127 -25.05 19.07 0.04
N THR A 128 -25.86 18.12 0.48
CA THR A 128 -26.83 18.24 1.56
C THR A 128 -26.39 17.49 2.82
N ASP A 129 -25.23 16.83 2.81
CA ASP A 129 -24.69 16.10 3.96
C ASP A 129 -24.11 17.10 4.99
N PRO A 130 -24.60 17.10 6.25
CA PRO A 130 -24.20 18.06 7.28
C PRO A 130 -22.70 18.07 7.64
N THR A 131 -21.89 17.16 7.09
CA THR A 131 -20.43 17.14 7.27
C THR A 131 -19.65 17.92 6.19
N ASP A 132 -20.32 18.69 5.32
CA ASP A 132 -19.67 19.50 4.25
C ASP A 132 -18.69 20.54 4.82
N TYR A 133 -18.92 20.95 6.07
CA TYR A 133 -18.00 21.78 6.83
C TYR A 133 -16.58 21.18 6.92
N PHE A 134 -16.47 19.85 7.12
CA PHE A 134 -15.19 19.16 7.25
C PHE A 134 -14.39 19.17 5.94
N MET A 135 -15.08 19.09 4.79
CA MET A 135 -14.44 19.13 3.47
C MET A 135 -14.02 20.55 3.07
N THR A 136 -14.70 21.58 3.57
CA THR A 136 -14.31 22.98 3.34
C THR A 136 -13.09 23.43 4.14
N GLU A 137 -12.79 22.79 5.27
CA GLU A 137 -11.57 23.05 6.06
C GLU A 137 -10.33 22.34 5.52
N ILE A 138 -10.47 21.15 4.92
CA ILE A 138 -9.36 20.42 4.29
C ILE A 138 -8.91 21.05 2.96
N ARG A 139 -9.77 21.86 2.30
CA ARG A 139 -9.46 22.54 1.03
C ARG A 139 -8.76 23.90 1.20
N LYS A 140 -8.38 24.30 2.41
CA LYS A 140 -7.52 25.47 2.67
C LYS A 140 -6.09 25.03 2.92
#